data_AF-A0A6N2ZHU3-F1
#
_entry.id   AF-A0A6N2ZHU3-F1
#
_cell.length_a   1.000
_cell.length_b   1.000
_cell.length_c   1.000
_cell.angle_alpha   90.00
_cell.angle_beta   90.00
_cell.angle_gamma   90.00
#
_symmetry.space_group_name_H-M   'P 1'
#
loop_
_entity.id
_entity.type
_entity.pdbx_description
1 polymer ?
#
loop_
_entity_poly.entity_id
_entity_poly.type
_entity_poly.pdbx_seq_one_letter_code
_entity_poly.pdbx_strand_id
1 'polypeptide(L)'
;MSRISFEGIGEVAATFACGEGVKAGQVVKLTGDGAVSPCGDGERFCGVALSAGEGFAAVQLGGLIRVAASGGALTEGWNRLLADGSGGVRPDSAETPTGGEYLVVRAESGGAVIRL
;
A
#
# COMPACT_ATOMS: atom_id res chain seq x y z
N MET A 1 -25.31 -2.59 -7.53
CA MET A 1 -24.46 -3.29 -6.55
C MET A 1 -23.44 -4.12 -7.30
N SER A 2 -22.15 -3.86 -7.12
CA SER A 2 -21.10 -4.77 -7.59
C SER A 2 -21.13 -6.04 -6.73
N ARG A 3 -21.27 -7.22 -7.34
CA ARG A 3 -21.22 -8.54 -6.67
C ARG A 3 -19.79 -9.11 -6.59
N ILE A 4 -18.78 -8.31 -6.91
CA ILE A 4 -17.39 -8.76 -7.01
C ILE A 4 -16.62 -8.24 -5.80
N SER A 5 -16.22 -9.15 -4.92
CA SER A 5 -15.32 -8.88 -3.79
C SER A 5 -13.90 -9.37 -4.10
N PHE A 6 -12.92 -8.62 -3.60
CA PHE A 6 -11.49 -8.95 -3.67
C PHE A 6 -10.86 -9.09 -2.28
N GLU A 7 -11.65 -8.93 -1.23
CA GLU A 7 -11.18 -8.88 0.16
C GLU A 7 -10.58 -10.24 0.58
N GLY A 8 -9.39 -10.20 1.20
CA GLY A 8 -8.67 -11.37 1.72
C GLY A 8 -8.06 -12.30 0.67
N ILE A 9 -8.20 -12.01 -0.62
CA ILE A 9 -7.70 -12.90 -1.68
C ILE A 9 -6.17 -12.89 -1.74
N GLY A 10 -5.57 -14.04 -1.43
CA GLY A 10 -4.12 -14.25 -1.49
C GLY A 10 -3.34 -13.49 -0.42
N GLU A 11 -4.01 -13.06 0.66
CA GLU A 11 -3.39 -12.32 1.75
C GLU A 11 -2.22 -13.11 2.35
N VAL A 12 -1.04 -12.48 2.33
CA VAL A 12 0.14 -12.93 3.06
C VAL A 12 0.51 -11.81 4.02
N ALA A 13 0.43 -12.06 5.31
CA ALA A 13 0.76 -11.08 6.34
C ALA A 13 1.92 -11.56 7.23
N ALA A 14 2.71 -10.60 7.71
CA ALA A 14 3.76 -10.83 8.69
C ALA A 14 3.73 -9.77 9.79
N THR A 15 4.23 -10.12 10.97
CA THR A 15 4.34 -9.21 12.12
C THR A 15 5.69 -8.53 12.13
N PHE A 16 5.69 -7.22 12.31
CA PHE A 16 6.89 -6.38 12.39
C PHE A 16 6.88 -5.56 13.69
N ALA A 17 8.05 -5.13 14.12
CA ALA A 17 8.16 -4.05 15.10
C ALA A 17 7.55 -2.77 14.52
N CYS A 18 6.70 -2.11 15.32
CA CYS A 18 5.94 -0.95 14.92
C CYS A 18 6.75 0.33 15.14
N GLY A 19 7.20 0.95 14.05
CA GLY A 19 7.73 2.31 14.10
C GLY A 19 6.69 3.32 14.56
N GLU A 20 7.17 4.46 15.05
CA GLU A 20 6.31 5.57 15.45
C GLU A 20 5.47 6.06 14.26
N GLY A 21 4.19 6.36 14.53
CA GLY A 21 3.27 6.87 13.52
C GLY A 21 2.67 5.81 12.58
N VAL A 22 2.97 4.51 12.76
CA VAL A 22 2.31 3.47 11.98
C VAL A 22 0.81 3.38 12.33
N LYS A 23 -0.05 3.36 11.31
CA LYS A 23 -1.51 3.29 11.45
C LYS A 23 -2.08 2.22 10.52
N ALA A 24 -3.18 1.57 10.92
CA ALA A 24 -3.87 0.62 10.06
C ALA A 24 -4.40 1.30 8.78
N GLY A 25 -4.36 0.56 7.67
CA GLY A 25 -4.80 0.99 6.34
C GLY A 25 -3.76 1.75 5.52
N GLN A 26 -2.58 2.04 6.07
CA GLN A 26 -1.56 2.81 5.37
C GLN A 26 -0.47 1.95 4.73
N VAL A 27 0.11 2.42 3.64
CA VAL A 27 1.33 1.82 3.07
C VAL A 27 2.54 2.08 3.97
N VAL A 28 3.39 1.07 4.12
CA VAL A 28 4.58 1.11 4.98
C VAL A 28 5.85 0.68 4.25
N LYS A 29 7.00 1.07 4.80
CA LYS A 29 8.33 0.66 4.34
C LYS A 29 9.07 -0.10 5.43
N LEU A 30 10.04 -0.92 5.02
CA LEU A 30 11.00 -1.55 5.93
C LEU A 30 12.01 -0.50 6.41
N THR A 31 12.37 -0.57 7.69
CA THR A 31 13.45 0.25 8.28
C THR A 31 14.68 -0.57 8.66
N GLY A 32 14.65 -1.89 8.43
CA GLY A 32 15.67 -2.84 8.89
C GLY A 32 15.25 -3.58 10.16
N ASP A 33 15.98 -4.65 10.49
CA ASP A 33 15.85 -5.43 11.73
C ASP A 33 14.41 -5.84 12.11
N GLY A 34 13.59 -6.17 11.11
CA GLY A 34 12.21 -6.61 11.33
C GLY A 34 11.25 -5.49 11.75
N ALA A 35 11.57 -4.22 11.46
CA ALA A 35 10.72 -3.06 11.74
C ALA A 35 10.16 -2.39 10.48
N VAL A 36 9.01 -1.73 10.65
CA VAL A 36 8.35 -0.92 9.61
C VAL A 36 8.07 0.50 10.10
N SER A 37 7.99 1.46 9.17
CA SER A 37 7.58 2.84 9.44
C SER A 37 6.64 3.36 8.35
N PRO A 38 5.95 4.50 8.57
CA PRO A 38 5.17 5.14 7.53
C PRO A 38 6.04 5.50 6.31
N CYS A 39 5.48 5.38 5.11
CA CYS A 39 6.11 5.91 3.92
C CYS A 39 5.96 7.44 3.86
N GLY A 40 7.04 8.13 3.49
CA GLY A 40 7.04 9.49 2.98
C GLY A 40 6.64 9.54 1.50
N ASP A 41 6.42 10.76 0.99
CA ASP A 41 6.08 10.96 -0.42
C ASP A 41 7.20 10.49 -1.35
N GLY A 42 6.83 9.76 -2.41
CA GLY A 42 7.77 9.29 -3.41
C GLY A 42 8.62 8.10 -2.98
N GLU A 43 8.34 7.50 -1.82
CA GLU A 43 9.02 6.27 -1.39
C GLU A 43 8.32 5.01 -1.92
N ARG A 44 9.11 3.94 -2.07
CA ARG A 44 8.55 2.59 -2.25
C ARG A 44 7.97 2.09 -0.94
N PHE A 45 6.82 1.44 -1.05
CA PHE A 45 6.22 0.68 0.04
C PHE A 45 6.45 -0.82 -0.16
N CYS A 46 6.46 -1.57 0.94
CA CYS A 46 6.59 -3.04 0.94
C CYS A 46 5.28 -3.75 1.25
N GLY A 47 4.26 -3.03 1.70
CA GLY A 47 2.99 -3.61 2.13
C GLY A 47 2.06 -2.57 2.74
N VAL A 48 0.93 -3.03 3.25
CA VAL A 48 -0.08 -2.21 3.94
C VAL A 48 -0.23 -2.70 5.38
N ALA A 49 -0.20 -1.78 6.35
CA ALA A 49 -0.44 -2.13 7.74
C ALA A 49 -1.92 -2.52 7.94
N LEU A 50 -2.18 -3.75 8.36
CA LEU A 50 -3.51 -4.23 8.74
C LEU A 50 -3.88 -3.78 10.16
N SER A 51 -2.88 -3.71 11.04
CA SER A 51 -3.02 -3.24 12.41
C SER A 51 -1.73 -2.56 12.88
N ALA A 52 -1.83 -1.75 13.93
CA ALA A 52 -0.70 -1.13 14.60
C ALA A 52 -1.06 -0.87 16.07
N GLY A 53 -0.22 -1.33 16.99
CA GLY A 53 -0.45 -1.17 18.43
C GLY A 53 0.52 -1.99 19.26
N GLU A 54 0.71 -1.60 20.52
CA GLU A 54 1.50 -2.37 21.50
C GLU A 54 2.95 -2.68 21.03
N GLY A 55 3.53 -1.84 20.17
CA GLY A 55 4.87 -2.02 19.62
C GLY A 55 4.95 -2.97 18.42
N PHE A 56 3.83 -3.47 17.91
CA PHE A 56 3.77 -4.39 16.76
C PHE A 56 2.79 -3.93 15.69
N ALA A 57 3.07 -4.33 14.44
CA ALA A 57 2.20 -4.09 13.30
C ALA A 57 2.06 -5.39 12.50
N ALA A 58 0.82 -5.78 12.19
CA ALA A 58 0.58 -6.77 11.15
C ALA A 58 0.58 -6.07 9.80
N VAL A 59 1.39 -6.55 8.86
CA VAL A 59 1.53 -5.94 7.53
C VAL A 59 1.22 -6.99 6.48
N GLN A 60 0.28 -6.68 5.59
CA GLN A 60 0.04 -7.47 4.40
C GLN A 60 1.14 -7.17 3.38
N LEU A 61 1.83 -8.22 2.93
CA LEU A 61 2.95 -8.20 1.99
C LEU A 61 2.58 -8.75 0.60
N GLY A 62 1.40 -9.34 0.47
CA GLY A 62 0.96 -9.96 -0.79
C GLY A 62 -0.56 -10.12 -0.85
N GLY A 63 -1.06 -10.36 -2.06
CA GLY A 63 -2.49 -10.51 -2.32
C GLY A 63 -3.18 -9.21 -2.70
N LEU A 64 -4.51 -9.23 -2.74
CA LEU A 64 -5.31 -8.07 -3.10
C LEU A 64 -5.66 -7.23 -1.86
N ILE A 65 -5.49 -5.91 -1.95
CA ILE A 65 -5.84 -4.98 -0.87
C ILE A 65 -6.31 -3.64 -1.44
N ARG A 66 -7.24 -3.00 -0.72
CA ARG A 66 -7.65 -1.63 -1.01
C ARG A 66 -6.65 -0.64 -0.43
N VAL A 67 -6.18 0.29 -1.24
CA VAL A 67 -5.36 1.43 -0.83
C VAL A 67 -6.08 2.75 -1.11
N ALA A 68 -5.82 3.76 -0.30
CA ALA A 68 -6.20 5.14 -0.62
C ALA A 68 -5.33 5.63 -1.79
N ALA A 69 -5.92 6.39 -2.70
CA ALA A 69 -5.23 6.91 -3.88
C ALA A 69 -5.38 8.42 -3.99
N SER A 70 -4.27 9.09 -4.33
CA SER A 70 -4.18 10.53 -4.53
C SER A 70 -3.34 10.85 -5.78
N GLY A 71 -3.20 12.14 -6.13
CA GLY A 71 -2.36 12.58 -7.25
C GLY A 71 -2.88 12.27 -8.65
N GLY A 72 -4.10 11.74 -8.79
CA GLY A 72 -4.74 11.44 -10.07
C GLY A 72 -5.63 10.20 -10.00
N ALA A 73 -6.43 9.96 -11.04
CA ALA A 73 -7.17 8.72 -11.16
C ALA A 73 -6.24 7.57 -11.56
N LEU A 74 -6.32 6.45 -10.85
CA LEU A 74 -5.69 5.20 -11.27
C LEU A 74 -6.54 4.52 -12.35
N THR A 75 -5.90 3.68 -13.17
CA THR A 75 -6.59 2.90 -14.21
C THR A 75 -6.38 1.41 -13.96
N GLU A 76 -7.35 0.57 -14.31
CA GLU A 76 -7.16 -0.89 -14.24
C GLU A 76 -6.00 -1.34 -15.14
N GLY A 77 -5.19 -2.26 -14.62
CA GLY A 77 -3.98 -2.75 -15.27
C GLY A 77 -2.71 -2.47 -14.47
N TRP A 78 -1.56 -2.65 -15.10
CA TRP A 78 -0.26 -2.46 -14.46
C TRP A 78 0.07 -0.97 -14.36
N ASN A 79 0.28 -0.50 -13.13
CA ASN A 79 0.60 0.89 -12.82
C ASN A 79 1.91 0.95 -12.03
N ARG A 80 2.68 2.01 -12.24
CA ARG A 80 3.81 2.36 -11.37
C ARG A 80 3.31 3.26 -10.25
N LEU A 81 3.45 2.80 -9.01
CA LEU A 81 2.93 3.50 -7.83
C LEU A 81 4.04 3.79 -6.82
N LEU A 82 3.88 4.93 -6.17
CA LEU A 82 4.68 5.39 -5.04
C LEU A 82 3.76 5.73 -3.87
N ALA A 83 4.29 5.74 -2.65
CA ALA A 83 3.57 6.30 -1.52
C ALA A 83 3.35 7.81 -1.70
N ASP A 84 2.23 8.32 -1.19
CA ASP A 84 1.87 9.74 -1.25
C ASP A 84 2.27 10.54 0.01
N GLY A 85 2.96 9.91 0.95
CA GLY A 85 3.37 10.51 2.22
C GLY A 85 2.24 10.72 3.24
N SER A 86 0.99 10.41 2.89
CA SER A 86 -0.20 10.53 3.73
C SER A 86 -0.83 9.18 4.08
N GLY A 87 -0.14 8.10 3.73
CA GLY A 87 -0.55 6.72 3.97
C GLY A 87 -1.22 6.04 2.77
N GLY A 88 -1.44 6.76 1.67
CA GLY A 88 -1.96 6.23 0.42
C GLY A 88 -0.88 6.06 -0.64
N VAL A 89 -1.33 5.87 -1.88
CA VAL A 89 -0.48 5.76 -3.07
C VAL A 89 -0.82 6.83 -4.09
N ARG A 90 0.13 7.13 -4.97
CA ARG A 90 -0.07 7.96 -6.15
C ARG A 90 0.67 7.38 -7.36
N PRO A 91 0.28 7.76 -8.59
CA PRO A 91 1.07 7.44 -9.78
C PRO A 91 2.51 7.95 -9.66
N ASP A 92 3.45 7.16 -10.19
CA ASP A 92 4.79 7.64 -10.49
C ASP A 92 4.86 8.18 -11.92
N SER A 93 4.75 9.51 -12.03
CA SER A 93 4.78 10.24 -13.30
C SER A 93 6.17 10.82 -13.64
N ALA A 94 7.22 10.44 -12.91
CA ALA A 94 8.57 10.93 -13.19
C ALA A 94 9.13 10.33 -14.49
N GLU A 95 9.98 11.08 -15.21
CA GLU A 95 10.65 10.57 -16.42
C GLU A 95 11.52 9.34 -16.13
N THR A 96 12.15 9.30 -14.95
CA THR A 96 12.88 8.14 -14.44
C THR A 96 12.15 7.61 -13.20
N PRO A 97 11.20 6.69 -13.37
CA PRO A 97 10.35 6.25 -12.29
C PRO A 97 11.10 5.33 -11.32
N THR A 98 10.80 5.51 -10.05
CA THR A 98 11.32 4.71 -8.94
C THR A 98 10.21 3.89 -8.30
N GLY A 99 8.95 4.03 -8.71
CA GLY A 99 7.78 3.32 -8.19
C GLY A 99 7.82 1.81 -8.40
N GLY A 100 7.10 1.11 -7.53
CA GLY A 100 6.84 -0.33 -7.70
C GLY A 100 5.77 -0.53 -8.79
N GLU A 101 5.86 -1.64 -9.52
CA GLU A 101 4.84 -2.02 -10.50
C GLU A 101 3.78 -2.88 -9.81
N TYR A 102 2.54 -2.39 -9.79
CA TYR A 102 1.41 -3.03 -9.11
C TYR A 102 0.24 -3.19 -10.08
N LEU A 103 -0.46 -4.32 -9.97
CA LEU A 103 -1.68 -4.54 -10.74
C LEU A 103 -2.86 -3.88 -10.02
N VAL A 104 -3.43 -2.84 -10.62
CA VAL A 104 -4.72 -2.27 -10.21
C VAL A 104 -5.83 -3.14 -10.80
N VAL A 105 -6.55 -3.87 -9.96
CA VAL A 105 -7.67 -4.74 -10.39
C VAL A 105 -9.01 -4.02 -10.41
N ARG A 106 -9.09 -2.88 -9.71
CA ARG A 106 -10.24 -1.98 -9.72
C ARG A 106 -9.80 -0.58 -9.32
N ALA A 107 -10.09 0.41 -10.17
CA ALA A 107 -9.98 1.81 -9.80
C ALA A 107 -11.27 2.28 -9.09
N GLU A 108 -11.13 3.15 -8.09
CA GLU A 108 -12.24 3.71 -7.32
C GLU A 108 -12.04 5.22 -7.12
N SER A 109 -13.10 5.94 -6.74
CA SER A 109 -12.94 7.34 -6.32
C SER A 109 -12.15 7.39 -5.00
N GLY A 110 -10.96 8.00 -5.03
CA GLY A 110 -10.07 8.14 -3.88
C GLY A 110 -9.38 6.84 -3.43
N GLY A 111 -9.38 5.79 -4.26
CA GLY A 111 -8.74 4.53 -3.91
C GLY A 111 -8.60 3.56 -5.08
N ALA A 112 -7.99 2.42 -4.81
CA ALA A 112 -7.93 1.31 -5.74
C ALA A 112 -7.74 -0.01 -4.99
N VAL A 113 -8.15 -1.11 -5.60
CA VAL A 113 -7.71 -2.44 -5.19
C VAL A 113 -6.48 -2.81 -6.01
N ILE A 114 -5.36 -3.06 -5.34
CA ILE A 114 -4.09 -3.44 -5.95
C ILE A 114 -3.67 -4.84 -5.53
N ARG A 115 -2.87 -5.50 -6.37
CA ARG A 115 -2.10 -6.68 -5.96
C ARG A 115 -0.73 -6.24 -5.47
N LEU A 116 -0.45 -6.47 -4.18
CA LEU A 116 0.87 -6.33 -3.56
C LEU A 116 1.85 -7.38 -4.11
#